data_AF-A0A3E0KJG1-F1
#
_entry.id   AF-A0A3E0KJG1-F1
#
_cell.length_a   1.000
_cell.length_b   1.000
_cell.length_c   1.000
_cell.angle_alpha   90.00
_cell.angle_beta   90.00
_cell.angle_gamma   90.00
#
_symmetry.space_group_name_H-M   'P 1'
#
loop_
_entity.id
_entity.type
_entity.pdbx_description
1 polymer ?
#
loop_
_entity_poly.entity_id
_entity_poly.type
_entity_poly.pdbx_seq_one_letter_code
_entity_poly.pdbx_strand_id
1 'polypeptide(L)'
;MSDDVRRVLKEHLSASQFEQLAALTRGWQDMPFAYDPELNAFHVRDEWVHDAFPDPDEIPEDTLDLLLLAAEILTEHRDELDCRSLLEEVSPQEEREDHITVHFPVPEMLAAAHLEELLEHTDYRVESRDAPDGYIITVYFRYRTDHEFVSRRSHIQWLIDLARHLGAGRRYKAWRLT
;
A
#
# COMPACT_ATOMS: atom_id res chain seq x y z
N MET A 1 14.08 -20.64 8.45
CA MET A 1 13.44 -19.31 8.25
C MET A 1 12.56 -19.34 7.02
N SER A 2 13.08 -19.64 5.83
CA SER A 2 12.23 -19.94 4.66
C SER A 2 11.33 -21.17 4.85
N ASP A 3 11.65 -22.06 5.80
CA ASP A 3 10.91 -23.30 6.04
C ASP A 3 9.46 -23.10 6.51
N ASP A 4 9.15 -22.08 7.31
CA ASP A 4 7.78 -21.84 7.80
C ASP A 4 6.90 -21.24 6.71
N VAL A 5 7.43 -20.27 5.95
CA VAL A 5 6.78 -19.72 4.75
C VAL A 5 6.54 -20.82 3.72
N ARG A 6 7.56 -21.66 3.48
CA ARG A 6 7.47 -22.79 2.57
C ARG A 6 6.43 -23.82 3.04
N ARG A 7 6.34 -24.08 4.35
CA ARG A 7 5.33 -24.98 4.92
C ARG A 7 3.93 -24.46 4.66
N VAL A 8 3.65 -23.21 5.03
CA VAL A 8 2.34 -22.58 4.83
C VAL A 8 1.95 -22.59 3.35
N LEU A 9 2.85 -22.15 2.47
CA LEU A 9 2.56 -22.14 1.02
C LEU A 9 2.35 -23.55 0.47
N LYS A 10 3.07 -24.56 0.96
CA LYS A 10 2.88 -25.96 0.54
C LYS A 10 1.55 -26.55 0.99
N GLU A 11 1.04 -26.14 2.15
CA GLU A 11 -0.22 -26.62 2.72
C GLU A 11 -1.44 -26.03 1.99
N HIS A 12 -1.30 -24.84 1.41
CA HIS A 12 -2.41 -24.07 0.85
C HIS A 12 -2.39 -23.92 -0.68
N LEU A 13 -1.23 -23.97 -1.34
CA LEU A 13 -1.15 -23.96 -2.80
C LEU A 13 -1.33 -25.37 -3.38
N SER A 14 -1.83 -25.46 -4.61
CA SER A 14 -1.78 -26.72 -5.37
C SER A 14 -0.33 -27.13 -5.64
N ALA A 15 -0.10 -28.42 -5.87
CA ALA A 15 1.24 -28.95 -6.13
C ALA A 15 1.93 -28.26 -7.33
N SER A 16 1.19 -27.97 -8.40
CA SER A 16 1.71 -27.25 -9.57
C SER A 16 2.06 -25.80 -9.26
N GLN A 17 1.22 -25.09 -8.51
CA GLN A 17 1.48 -23.70 -8.10
C GLN A 17 2.72 -23.62 -7.18
N PHE A 18 2.83 -24.56 -6.24
CA PHE A 18 3.97 -24.63 -5.35
C PHE A 18 5.28 -24.92 -6.11
N GLU A 19 5.25 -25.82 -7.10
CA GLU A 19 6.42 -26.09 -7.96
C GLU A 19 6.81 -24.89 -8.83
N GLN A 20 5.82 -24.19 -9.40
CA GLN A 20 6.05 -22.95 -10.15
C GLN A 20 6.69 -21.87 -9.27
N LEU A 21 6.17 -21.66 -8.06
CA LEU A 21 6.71 -20.68 -7.11
C LEU A 21 8.12 -21.07 -6.62
N ALA A 22 8.36 -22.37 -6.41
CA ALA A 22 9.70 -22.86 -6.09
C ALA A 22 10.68 -22.64 -7.27
N ALA A 23 10.25 -22.76 -8.51
CA ALA A 23 11.09 -22.47 -9.67
C ALA A 23 11.44 -20.98 -9.76
N LEU A 24 10.45 -20.10 -9.54
CA LEU A 24 10.63 -18.64 -9.55
C LEU A 24 11.63 -18.17 -8.48
N THR A 25 11.57 -18.75 -7.29
CA THR A 25 12.42 -18.40 -6.14
C THR A 25 13.77 -19.13 -6.12
N ARG A 26 14.16 -19.77 -7.22
CA ARG A 26 15.37 -20.61 -7.33
C ARG A 26 15.48 -21.67 -6.23
N GLY A 27 14.35 -22.28 -5.89
CA GLY A 27 14.24 -23.26 -4.81
C GLY A 27 14.23 -22.61 -3.42
N TRP A 28 13.57 -21.46 -3.28
CA TRP A 28 13.48 -20.69 -2.02
C TRP A 28 14.82 -20.09 -1.54
N GLN A 29 15.77 -19.92 -2.45
CA GLN A 29 17.04 -19.23 -2.16
C GLN A 29 16.83 -17.71 -2.17
N ASP A 30 16.00 -17.22 -3.10
CA ASP A 30 15.67 -15.82 -3.23
C ASP A 30 14.23 -15.61 -2.72
N MET A 31 14.08 -14.95 -1.57
CA MET A 31 12.78 -14.75 -0.91
C MET A 31 12.04 -13.55 -1.50
N PRO A 32 10.90 -13.75 -2.19
CA PRO A 32 10.20 -12.68 -2.88
C PRO A 32 9.23 -11.92 -1.96
N PHE A 33 8.88 -12.47 -0.78
CA PHE A 33 7.87 -11.91 0.10
C PHE A 33 8.48 -11.16 1.27
N ALA A 34 7.89 -10.02 1.60
CA ALA A 34 8.16 -9.27 2.82
C ALA A 34 6.85 -8.97 3.57
N TYR A 35 6.95 -8.83 4.87
CA TYR A 35 5.84 -8.44 5.73
C TYR A 35 5.86 -6.92 5.96
N ASP A 36 4.74 -6.27 5.67
CA ASP A 36 4.50 -4.86 5.97
C ASP A 36 3.65 -4.75 7.26
N PRO A 37 4.20 -4.21 8.35
CA PRO A 37 3.49 -4.03 9.60
C PRO A 37 2.43 -2.91 9.56
N GLU A 38 2.53 -1.93 8.65
CA GLU A 38 1.53 -0.87 8.50
C GLU A 38 0.25 -1.40 7.86
N LEU A 39 0.41 -2.22 6.82
CA LEU A 39 -0.72 -2.91 6.18
C LEU A 39 -1.15 -4.19 6.89
N ASN A 40 -0.33 -4.68 7.82
CA ASN A 40 -0.53 -5.95 8.49
C ASN A 40 -0.68 -7.11 7.48
N ALA A 41 0.12 -7.05 6.41
CA ALA A 41 0.02 -7.90 5.23
C ALA A 41 1.38 -8.22 4.62
N PHE A 42 1.48 -9.36 3.94
CA PHE A 42 2.61 -9.68 3.09
C PHE A 42 2.44 -9.09 1.70
N HIS A 43 3.55 -8.69 1.09
CA HIS A 43 3.62 -8.22 -0.29
C HIS A 43 4.85 -8.82 -0.99
N VAL A 44 4.88 -8.68 -2.31
CA VAL A 44 6.04 -9.07 -3.12
C VAL A 44 7.01 -7.89 -3.15
N ARG A 45 8.28 -8.13 -2.81
CA ARG A 45 9.32 -7.11 -2.75
C ARG A 45 9.61 -6.55 -4.15
N ASP A 46 9.57 -5.23 -4.29
CA ASP A 46 9.85 -4.55 -5.56
C ASP A 46 11.27 -4.85 -6.07
N GLU A 47 12.26 -4.86 -5.16
CA GLU A 47 13.65 -5.22 -5.48
C GLU A 47 13.75 -6.62 -6.11
N TRP A 48 13.00 -7.58 -5.56
CA TRP A 48 13.00 -8.95 -6.08
C TRP A 48 12.35 -9.00 -7.46
N VAL A 49 11.26 -8.26 -7.67
CA VAL A 49 10.59 -8.17 -8.97
C VAL A 49 11.54 -7.60 -10.02
N HIS A 50 12.26 -6.53 -9.71
CA HIS A 50 13.24 -5.93 -10.63
C HIS A 50 14.43 -6.84 -10.93
N ASP A 51 14.88 -7.64 -9.95
CA ASP A 51 15.97 -8.61 -10.16
C ASP A 51 15.51 -9.85 -10.95
N ALA A 52 14.28 -10.31 -10.72
CA ALA A 52 13.71 -11.49 -11.36
C ALA A 52 13.20 -11.19 -12.78
N PHE A 53 12.70 -9.97 -13.03
CA PHE A 53 12.09 -9.54 -14.28
C PHE A 53 12.74 -8.25 -14.78
N PRO A 54 13.48 -8.30 -15.92
CA PRO A 54 14.14 -7.12 -16.49
C PRO A 54 13.16 -6.02 -16.93
N ASP A 55 11.93 -6.40 -17.26
CA ASP A 55 10.83 -5.50 -17.58
C ASP A 55 9.60 -5.90 -16.72
N PRO A 56 9.25 -5.12 -15.68
CA PRO A 56 8.11 -5.41 -14.80
C PRO A 56 6.77 -5.42 -15.52
N ASP A 57 6.64 -4.70 -16.65
CA ASP A 57 5.40 -4.64 -17.43
C ASP A 57 5.18 -5.91 -18.27
N GLU A 58 6.19 -6.79 -18.37
CA GLU A 58 6.16 -8.04 -19.13
C GLU A 58 5.96 -9.30 -18.26
N ILE A 59 5.69 -9.15 -16.95
CA ILE A 59 5.43 -10.29 -16.07
C ILE A 59 4.18 -11.04 -16.56
N PRO A 60 4.26 -12.36 -16.81
CA PRO A 60 3.09 -13.13 -17.20
C PRO A 60 1.97 -13.03 -16.15
N GLU A 61 0.73 -12.80 -16.59
CA GLU A 61 -0.44 -12.63 -15.70
C GLU A 61 -0.56 -13.80 -14.71
N ASP A 62 -0.44 -15.05 -15.18
CA ASP A 62 -0.45 -16.24 -14.32
C ASP A 62 0.63 -16.24 -13.23
N THR A 63 1.77 -15.60 -13.48
CA THR A 63 2.87 -15.48 -12.51
C THR A 63 2.57 -14.41 -11.48
N LEU A 64 2.03 -13.27 -11.92
CA LEU A 64 1.60 -12.21 -11.03
C LEU A 64 0.49 -12.71 -10.09
N ASP A 65 -0.52 -13.38 -10.63
CA ASP A 65 -1.62 -13.97 -9.87
C ASP A 65 -1.13 -14.98 -8.83
N LEU A 66 -0.15 -15.82 -9.20
CA LEU A 66 0.45 -16.78 -8.27
C LEU A 66 1.21 -16.07 -7.13
N LEU A 67 1.95 -15.01 -7.43
CA LEU A 67 2.68 -14.22 -6.43
C LEU A 67 1.73 -13.50 -5.48
N LEU A 68 0.66 -12.89 -6.01
CA LEU A 68 -0.37 -12.21 -5.22
C LEU A 68 -1.13 -13.20 -4.33
N LEU A 69 -1.54 -14.35 -4.87
CA LEU A 69 -2.19 -15.40 -4.10
C LEU A 69 -1.29 -15.92 -2.96
N ALA A 70 0.01 -16.11 -3.23
CA ALA A 70 0.94 -16.53 -2.21
C ALA A 70 1.09 -15.47 -1.10
N ALA A 71 1.16 -14.18 -1.45
CA ALA A 71 1.19 -13.09 -0.48
C ALA A 71 -0.11 -13.02 0.36
N GLU A 72 -1.27 -13.26 -0.25
CA GLU A 72 -2.55 -13.32 0.45
C GLU A 72 -2.58 -14.49 1.47
N ILE A 73 -2.20 -15.70 1.05
CA ILE A 73 -2.09 -16.87 1.94
C ILE A 73 -1.15 -16.58 3.12
N LEU A 74 0.01 -15.98 2.87
CA LEU A 74 0.94 -15.63 3.95
C LEU A 74 0.35 -14.58 4.90
N THR A 75 -0.46 -13.65 4.38
CA THR A 75 -1.17 -12.64 5.18
C THR A 75 -2.23 -13.28 6.08
N GLU A 76 -3.01 -14.22 5.56
CA GLU A 76 -4.02 -14.96 6.32
C GLU A 76 -3.38 -15.78 7.45
N HIS A 77 -2.21 -16.35 7.19
CA HIS A 77 -1.48 -17.22 8.12
C HIS A 77 -0.33 -16.51 8.87
N ARG A 78 -0.33 -15.17 8.93
CA ARG A 78 0.76 -14.39 9.54
C ARG A 78 1.04 -14.78 11.00
N ASP A 79 0.02 -15.24 11.74
CA ASP A 79 0.14 -15.62 13.14
C ASP A 79 0.99 -16.91 13.32
N GLU A 80 1.19 -17.68 12.25
CA GLU A 80 2.05 -18.86 12.20
C GLU A 80 3.48 -18.55 11.75
N LEU A 81 3.76 -17.30 11.37
CA LEU A 81 5.02 -16.89 10.76
C LEU A 81 5.79 -15.93 11.69
N ASP A 82 7.12 -16.04 11.70
CA ASP A 82 7.97 -15.05 12.36
C ASP A 82 8.06 -13.77 11.51
N CYS A 83 7.01 -12.96 11.56
CA CYS A 83 6.86 -11.73 10.78
C CYS A 83 7.99 -10.73 11.04
N ARG A 84 8.60 -10.72 12.23
CA ARG A 84 9.74 -9.82 12.55
C ARG A 84 10.96 -10.12 11.70
N SER A 85 11.15 -11.39 11.38
CA SER A 85 12.27 -11.89 10.59
C SER A 85 12.04 -11.76 9.08
N LEU A 86 10.80 -11.47 8.69
CA LEU A 86 10.34 -11.27 7.32
C LEU A 86 9.96 -9.81 7.04
N LEU A 87 10.24 -8.91 7.98
CA LEU A 87 10.16 -7.48 7.72
C LEU A 87 11.08 -7.19 6.54
N GLU A 88 10.61 -6.35 5.64
CA GLU A 88 11.49 -5.78 4.64
C GLU A 88 12.70 -5.18 5.38
N GLU A 89 13.91 -5.61 5.03
CA GLU A 89 15.11 -4.92 5.48
C GLU A 89 15.06 -3.54 4.86
N VAL A 90 14.46 -2.61 5.59
CA VAL A 90 14.49 -1.19 5.27
C VAL A 90 15.97 -0.85 5.32
N SER A 91 16.64 -0.90 4.16
CA SER A 91 17.88 -0.16 3.97
C SER A 91 17.64 1.21 4.59
N PRO A 92 18.58 1.78 5.35
CA PRO A 92 18.39 3.08 5.99
C PRO A 92 18.33 4.17 4.91
N GLN A 93 17.27 4.16 4.12
CA GLN A 93 16.86 5.21 3.24
C GLN A 93 16.37 6.31 4.17
N GLU A 94 16.97 7.48 4.02
CA GLU A 94 16.57 8.69 4.72
C GLU A 94 15.06 8.83 4.56
N GLU A 95 14.35 8.93 5.69
CA GLU A 95 12.92 9.21 5.71
C GLU A 95 12.64 10.43 4.81
N ARG A 96 11.96 10.20 3.69
CA ARG A 96 11.67 11.22 2.69
C ARG A 96 10.39 11.94 3.07
N GLU A 97 10.29 13.22 2.73
CA GLU A 97 9.09 14.03 2.92
C GLU A 97 8.56 14.50 1.56
N ASP A 98 7.26 14.33 1.32
CA ASP A 98 6.56 14.89 0.17
C ASP A 98 5.23 15.54 0.61
N HIS A 99 4.55 16.20 -0.31
CA HIS A 99 3.35 16.97 -0.03
C HIS A 99 2.33 16.94 -1.16
N ILE A 100 1.06 16.97 -0.79
CA ILE A 100 -0.07 17.15 -1.71
C ILE A 100 -0.73 18.48 -1.39
N THR A 101 -0.83 19.34 -2.40
CA THR A 101 -1.54 20.62 -2.28
C THR A 101 -2.86 20.54 -3.04
N VAL A 102 -3.95 20.87 -2.36
CA VAL A 102 -5.28 20.94 -2.95
C VAL A 102 -5.85 22.34 -2.76
N HIS A 103 -6.45 22.85 -3.84
CA HIS A 103 -7.23 24.08 -3.83
C HIS A 103 -8.72 23.75 -3.78
N PHE A 104 -9.41 24.31 -2.79
CA PHE A 104 -10.85 24.32 -2.65
C PHE A 104 -11.38 25.70 -3.04
N PRO A 105 -12.04 25.85 -4.20
CA PRO A 105 -12.63 27.13 -4.57
C PRO A 105 -13.73 27.53 -3.56
N VAL A 106 -14.10 28.81 -3.51
CA VAL A 106 -15.14 29.33 -2.57
C VAL A 106 -16.41 28.44 -2.46
N PRO A 107 -16.98 27.90 -3.55
CA PRO A 107 -18.15 27.01 -3.46
C PRO A 107 -17.91 25.68 -2.71
N GLU A 108 -16.64 25.26 -2.58
CA GLU A 108 -16.20 24.02 -1.92
C GLU A 108 -15.63 24.28 -0.51
N MET A 109 -15.82 25.47 0.08
CA MET A 109 -15.29 25.76 1.43
C MET A 109 -15.74 24.77 2.51
N LEU A 110 -16.95 24.20 2.39
CA LEU A 110 -17.41 23.17 3.32
C LEU A 110 -16.60 21.87 3.18
N ALA A 111 -16.16 21.54 1.96
CA ALA A 111 -15.27 20.40 1.74
C ALA A 111 -13.88 20.65 2.32
N ALA A 112 -13.37 21.88 2.27
CA ALA A 112 -12.12 22.24 2.94
C ALA A 112 -12.20 21.99 4.46
N ALA A 113 -13.27 22.45 5.11
CA ALA A 113 -13.49 22.23 6.55
C ALA A 113 -13.60 20.74 6.90
N HIS A 114 -14.30 19.94 6.09
CA HIS A 114 -14.35 18.49 6.29
C HIS A 114 -12.99 17.80 6.09
N LEU A 115 -12.17 18.26 5.15
CA LEU A 115 -10.83 17.71 4.97
C LEU A 115 -9.96 18.00 6.19
N GLU A 116 -9.99 19.21 6.73
CA GLU A 116 -9.25 19.55 7.96
C GLU A 116 -9.68 18.65 9.13
N GLU A 117 -10.99 18.49 9.35
CA GLU A 117 -11.55 17.59 10.39
C GLU A 117 -11.08 16.14 10.22
N LEU A 118 -11.07 15.62 8.98
CA LEU A 118 -10.60 14.26 8.70
C LEU A 118 -9.09 14.11 8.97
N LEU A 119 -8.30 15.13 8.66
CA LEU A 119 -6.85 15.11 8.83
C LEU A 119 -6.41 15.27 10.29
N GLU A 120 -7.22 15.88 11.17
CA GLU A 120 -6.95 15.98 12.62
C GLU A 120 -6.75 14.62 13.30
N HIS A 121 -7.30 13.55 12.70
CA HIS A 121 -7.18 12.18 13.20
C HIS A 121 -6.02 11.38 12.58
N THR A 122 -5.14 12.04 11.83
CA THR A 122 -4.01 11.42 11.14
C THR A 122 -2.67 11.88 11.71
N ASP A 123 -1.58 11.22 11.29
CA ASP A 123 -0.20 11.60 11.62
C ASP A 123 0.38 12.65 10.63
N TYR A 124 -0.41 13.11 9.66
CA TYR A 124 0.05 14.06 8.65
C TYR A 124 0.24 15.47 9.23
N ARG A 125 1.28 16.16 8.76
CA ARG A 125 1.44 17.60 9.03
C ARG A 125 0.63 18.36 7.99
N VAL A 126 -0.25 19.25 8.43
CA VAL A 126 -1.14 20.01 7.55
C VAL A 126 -0.85 21.50 7.69
N GLU A 127 -0.77 22.20 6.57
CA GLU A 127 -0.76 23.66 6.50
C GLU A 127 -1.93 24.13 5.66
N SER A 128 -2.67 25.12 6.15
CA SER A 128 -3.80 25.69 5.43
C SER A 128 -3.65 27.21 5.31
N ARG A 129 -4.13 27.76 4.18
CA ARG A 129 -4.06 29.20 3.89
C ARG A 129 -5.21 29.66 3.02
N ASP A 130 -5.66 30.89 3.26
CA ASP A 130 -6.63 31.57 2.42
C ASP A 130 -6.02 31.94 1.06
N ALA A 131 -6.82 31.80 0.00
CA ALA A 131 -6.50 32.25 -1.35
C ALA A 131 -7.61 33.19 -1.88
N PRO A 132 -7.31 34.07 -2.86
CA PRO A 132 -8.30 35.01 -3.38
C PRO A 132 -9.59 34.37 -3.93
N ASP A 133 -9.48 33.14 -4.42
CA ASP A 133 -10.56 32.37 -5.06
C ASP A 133 -10.97 31.12 -4.26
N GLY A 134 -10.49 30.98 -3.02
CA GLY A 134 -10.79 29.81 -2.20
C GLY A 134 -9.84 29.59 -1.04
N TYR A 135 -9.56 28.33 -0.78
CA TYR A 135 -8.79 27.86 0.35
C TYR A 135 -7.79 26.80 -0.11
N ILE A 136 -6.55 26.87 0.34
CA ILE A 136 -5.50 25.91 -0.04
C ILE A 136 -5.11 25.12 1.19
N ILE A 137 -5.13 23.80 1.06
CA ILE A 137 -4.66 22.87 2.09
C ILE A 137 -3.47 22.09 1.50
N THR A 138 -2.35 22.09 2.21
CA THR A 138 -1.15 21.33 1.91
C THR A 138 -0.94 20.27 2.98
N VAL A 139 -0.92 19.01 2.56
CA VAL A 139 -0.73 17.83 3.42
C VAL A 139 0.67 17.29 3.20
N TYR A 140 1.51 17.32 4.22
CA TYR A 140 2.86 16.77 4.24
C TYR A 140 2.85 15.38 4.85
N PHE A 141 3.54 14.45 4.20
CA PHE A 141 3.65 13.07 4.66
C PHE A 141 5.08 12.56 4.47
N ARG A 142 5.47 11.64 5.34
CA ARG A 142 6.77 10.99 5.31
C ARG A 142 6.66 9.55 4.86
N TYR A 143 7.67 9.07 4.17
CA TYR A 143 7.72 7.71 3.66
C TYR A 143 9.17 7.22 3.54
N ARG A 144 9.34 5.92 3.58
CA ARG A 144 10.62 5.22 3.50
C ARG A 144 10.72 4.30 2.30
N THR A 145 9.58 3.81 1.82
CA THR A 145 9.49 2.93 0.66
C THR A 145 8.54 3.52 -0.40
N ASP A 146 8.68 3.06 -1.64
CA ASP A 146 7.78 3.47 -2.72
C ASP A 146 6.35 2.96 -2.46
N HIS A 147 6.22 1.82 -1.78
CA HIS A 147 4.93 1.31 -1.31
C HIS A 147 4.27 2.26 -0.29
N GLU A 148 4.99 2.70 0.74
CA GLU A 148 4.50 3.69 1.70
C GLU A 148 4.09 4.99 1.00
N PHE A 149 4.87 5.43 0.01
CA PHE A 149 4.54 6.60 -0.81
C PHE A 149 3.19 6.42 -1.52
N VAL A 150 3.00 5.32 -2.24
CA VAL A 150 1.76 5.03 -2.99
C VAL A 150 0.57 4.90 -2.04
N SER A 151 0.74 4.20 -0.91
CA SER A 151 -0.30 4.00 0.11
C SER A 151 -0.73 5.33 0.73
N ARG A 152 0.21 6.13 1.24
CA ARG A 152 -0.08 7.45 1.86
C ARG A 152 -0.70 8.42 0.86
N ARG A 153 -0.18 8.48 -0.37
CA ARG A 153 -0.74 9.31 -1.43
C ARG A 153 -2.18 8.91 -1.78
N SER A 154 -2.46 7.61 -1.88
CA SER A 154 -3.79 7.09 -2.17
C SER A 154 -4.77 7.38 -1.02
N HIS A 155 -4.31 7.24 0.22
CA HIS A 155 -5.10 7.59 1.40
C HIS A 155 -5.46 9.08 1.43
N ILE A 156 -4.48 9.98 1.22
CA ILE A 156 -4.72 11.43 1.17
C ILE A 156 -5.71 11.77 0.05
N GLN A 157 -5.56 11.16 -1.13
CA GLN A 157 -6.49 11.35 -2.23
C GLN A 157 -7.91 10.90 -1.88
N TRP A 158 -8.05 9.74 -1.23
CA TRP A 158 -9.34 9.25 -0.75
C TRP A 158 -9.99 10.22 0.26
N LEU A 159 -9.22 10.80 1.18
CA LEU A 159 -9.71 11.81 2.13
C LEU A 159 -10.21 13.07 1.42
N ILE A 160 -9.47 13.57 0.41
CA ILE A 160 -9.89 14.72 -0.40
C ILE A 160 -11.23 14.44 -1.10
N ASP A 161 -11.37 13.27 -1.70
CA ASP A 161 -12.60 12.90 -2.43
C ASP A 161 -13.78 12.71 -1.48
N LEU A 162 -13.55 12.11 -0.31
CA LEU A 162 -14.54 12.01 0.77
C LEU A 162 -14.98 13.40 1.25
N ALA A 163 -14.05 14.31 1.50
CA ALA A 163 -14.34 15.65 1.97
C ALA A 163 -15.18 16.45 0.95
N ARG A 164 -14.83 16.37 -0.35
CA ARG A 164 -15.65 16.95 -1.43
C ARG A 164 -17.05 16.37 -1.49
N HIS A 165 -17.18 15.07 -1.26
CA HIS A 165 -18.49 14.42 -1.24
C HIS A 165 -19.36 14.89 -0.07
N LEU A 166 -18.79 14.96 1.13
CA LEU A 166 -19.45 15.46 2.33
C LEU A 166 -19.88 16.92 2.15
N GLY A 167 -18.99 17.76 1.63
CA GLY A 167 -19.27 19.17 1.33
C GLY A 167 -20.36 19.37 0.28
N ALA A 168 -20.50 18.44 -0.67
CA ALA A 168 -21.58 18.46 -1.67
C ALA A 168 -22.93 17.97 -1.14
N GLY A 169 -23.02 17.49 0.11
CA GLY A 169 -24.25 16.99 0.73
C GLY A 169 -24.83 15.74 0.06
N ARG A 170 -24.00 15.01 -0.70
CA ARG A 170 -24.43 13.78 -1.39
C ARG A 170 -24.41 12.62 -0.39
N ARG A 171 -25.43 11.75 -0.44
CA ARG A 171 -25.48 10.54 0.39
C ARG A 171 -24.56 9.47 -0.21
N TYR A 172 -23.74 8.86 0.64
CA TYR A 172 -22.90 7.72 0.29
C TYR A 172 -23.77 6.57 -0.26
N LYS A 173 -23.67 6.27 -1.56
CA LYS A 173 -24.09 4.98 -2.10
C LYS A 173 -22.89 4.05 -2.00
N ALA A 174 -22.78 3.34 -0.88
CA ALA A 174 -21.84 2.23 -0.74
C ALA A 174 -22.18 1.19 -1.82
N TRP A 175 -21.45 1.17 -2.93
CA TRP A 175 -21.37 -0.04 -3.74
C TRP A 175 -20.30 -0.89 -3.08
N ARG A 176 -20.72 -1.88 -2.28
CA ARG A 176 -19.85 -3.01 -2.02
C ARG A 176 -19.58 -3.63 -3.39
N LEU A 177 -18.32 -3.67 -3.79
CA LEU A 177 -17.87 -4.64 -4.78
C LEU A 177 -18.13 -6.02 -4.15
N THR A 178 -19.22 -6.65 -4.56
CA THR A 178 -19.50 -8.07 -4.37
C THR A 178 -18.98 -8.84 -5.56
#